data_AF-G5JH62-F1
#
_entry.id   AF-G5JH62-F1
#
_cell.length_a   1.000
_cell.length_b   1.000
_cell.length_c   1.000
_cell.angle_alpha   90.00
_cell.angle_beta   90.00
_cell.angle_gamma   90.00
#
_symmetry.space_group_name_H-M   'P 1'
#
loop_
_entity.id
_entity.type
_entity.pdbx_description
1 polymer ?
#
loop_
_entity_poly.entity_id
_entity_poly.type
_entity_poly.pdbx_seq_one_letter_code
_entity_poly.pdbx_strand_id
1 'polypeptide(L)'
;MNRKDLTHAQVNFYGERKTLEELSNEYEINLKTLISRYRKGVKNEKILLNPKKPEVLVNGKVMNIDEISKEAGKSRSTIYYRIKKGYKEDVLVSPKINSD
;
A
#
# COMPACT_ATOMS: atom_id res chain seq x y z
N MET A 1 -7.18 -6.33 -20.42
CA MET A 1 -6.97 -4.88 -20.61
C MET A 1 -5.55 -4.51 -20.23
N ASN A 2 -4.79 -3.98 -21.19
CA ASN A 2 -3.40 -3.60 -21.00
C ASN A 2 -3.30 -2.25 -20.26
N ARG A 3 -2.10 -1.87 -19.85
CA ARG A 3 -1.80 -0.59 -19.18
C ARG A 3 -2.09 0.61 -20.07
N LYS A 4 -1.76 0.55 -21.37
CA LYS A 4 -2.03 1.63 -22.32
C LYS A 4 -3.53 1.92 -22.44
N ASP A 5 -4.34 0.87 -22.51
CA ASP A 5 -5.80 0.97 -22.57
C ASP A 5 -6.39 1.64 -21.32
N LEU A 6 -5.74 1.44 -20.16
CA LEU A 6 -6.16 2.00 -18.87
C LEU A 6 -5.80 3.47 -18.69
N THR A 7 -4.75 3.96 -19.35
CA THR A 7 -4.36 5.37 -19.27
C THR A 7 -5.50 6.28 -19.73
N HIS A 8 -6.11 5.93 -20.87
CA HIS A 8 -7.19 6.70 -21.49
C HIS A 8 -8.58 6.17 -21.10
N ALA A 9 -8.67 5.19 -20.20
CA ALA A 9 -9.95 4.68 -19.74
C ALA A 9 -10.66 5.74 -18.89
N GLN A 10 -11.91 6.03 -19.24
CA GLN A 10 -12.76 6.95 -18.49
C GLN A 10 -13.29 6.25 -17.22
N VAL A 11 -13.16 6.95 -16.10
CA VAL A 11 -13.70 6.59 -14.80
C VAL A 11 -14.72 7.63 -14.38
N ASN A 12 -15.75 7.18 -13.64
CA ASN A 12 -16.67 8.11 -13.00
C ASN A 12 -15.96 8.74 -11.81
N PHE A 13 -16.04 10.06 -11.71
CA PHE A 13 -15.39 10.85 -10.67
C PHE A 13 -16.25 12.09 -10.38
N TYR A 14 -16.83 12.17 -9.18
CA TYR A 14 -17.82 13.19 -8.78
C TYR A 14 -18.97 13.40 -9.79
N GLY A 15 -19.40 12.33 -10.47
CA GLY A 15 -20.45 12.42 -11.48
C GLY A 15 -19.97 12.81 -12.88
N GLU A 16 -18.69 13.15 -13.04
CA GLU A 16 -18.04 13.41 -14.33
C GLU A 16 -17.27 12.19 -14.84
N ARG A 17 -16.98 12.17 -16.14
CA ARG A 17 -16.10 11.19 -16.77
C ARG A 17 -14.70 11.80 -16.90
N LYS A 18 -13.73 11.28 -16.15
CA LYS A 18 -12.31 11.67 -16.27
C LYS A 18 -11.45 10.46 -16.57
N THR A 19 -10.35 10.66 -17.27
CA THR A 19 -9.32 9.63 -17.51
C THR A 19 -8.38 9.52 -16.32
N LEU A 20 -7.68 8.38 -16.21
CA LEU A 20 -6.64 8.23 -15.18
C LEU A 20 -5.46 9.19 -15.41
N GLU A 21 -5.21 9.61 -16.65
CA GLU A 21 -4.20 10.61 -17.01
C GLU A 21 -4.58 12.01 -16.52
N GLU A 22 -5.82 12.45 -16.76
CA GLU A 22 -6.33 13.72 -16.25
C GLU A 22 -6.25 13.76 -14.72
N LEU A 23 -6.71 12.70 -14.04
CA LEU A 23 -6.60 12.60 -12.58
C LEU A 23 -5.15 12.57 -12.09
N SER A 24 -4.23 11.97 -12.86
CA SER A 24 -2.80 11.94 -12.52
C SER A 24 -2.20 13.34 -12.55
N ASN A 25 -2.57 14.15 -13.55
CA ASN A 25 -2.05 15.50 -13.74
C ASN A 25 -2.70 16.49 -12.76
N GLU A 26 -4.01 16.38 -12.53
CA GLU A 26 -4.77 17.29 -11.66
C GLU A 26 -4.43 17.14 -10.17
N TYR A 27 -4.23 15.90 -9.71
CA TYR A 27 -4.00 15.60 -8.29
C TYR A 27 -2.54 15.23 -7.97
N GLU A 28 -1.64 15.36 -8.96
CA GLU A 28 -0.22 15.00 -8.85
C GLU A 28 0.04 13.57 -8.33
N ILE A 29 -0.91 12.65 -8.57
CA ILE A 29 -0.77 11.23 -8.18
C ILE A 29 -0.17 10.47 -9.35
N ASN A 30 0.89 9.71 -9.10
CA ASN A 30 1.51 8.90 -10.15
C ASN A 30 0.49 8.01 -10.88
N LEU A 31 0.42 8.13 -12.22
CA LEU A 31 -0.46 7.32 -13.07
C LEU A 31 -0.36 5.81 -12.81
N LYS A 32 0.84 5.29 -12.47
CA LYS A 32 1.02 3.86 -12.09
C LYS A 32 0.18 3.50 -10.87
N THR A 33 0.13 4.40 -9.89
CA THR A 33 -0.64 4.24 -8.66
C THR A 33 -2.14 4.21 -8.98
N LEU A 34 -2.64 5.15 -9.78
CA LEU A 34 -4.05 5.19 -10.20
C LEU A 34 -4.46 3.94 -10.99
N ILE A 35 -3.65 3.51 -11.97
CA ILE A 35 -3.89 2.27 -12.74
C ILE A 35 -3.94 1.05 -11.81
N SER A 36 -3.02 0.96 -10.85
CA SER A 36 -3.00 -0.14 -9.87
C SER A 36 -4.25 -0.16 -9.00
N ARG A 37 -4.70 1.01 -8.52
CA ARG A 37 -5.93 1.16 -7.72
C ARG A 37 -7.16 0.77 -8.54
N TYR A 38 -7.26 1.25 -9.78
CA TYR A 38 -8.37 0.93 -10.67
C TYR A 38 -8.47 -0.58 -10.96
N ARG A 39 -7.33 -1.23 -11.26
CA ARG A 39 -7.27 -2.69 -11.47
C ARG A 39 -7.70 -3.50 -10.24
N LYS A 40 -7.48 -2.96 -9.04
CA LYS A 40 -7.96 -3.53 -7.77
C LYS A 40 -9.43 -3.24 -7.50
N GLY A 41 -10.14 -2.60 -8.42
CA GLY A 41 -11.56 -2.26 -8.29
C GLY A 41 -11.84 -1.01 -7.46
N VAL A 42 -10.81 -0.21 -7.14
CA VAL A 42 -11.01 1.08 -6.47
C VAL A 42 -11.59 2.07 -7.50
N LYS A 43 -12.74 2.64 -7.19
CA LYS A 43 -13.53 3.49 -8.09
C LYS A 43 -13.84 4.83 -7.46
N ASN A 44 -14.32 5.75 -8.30
CA ASN A 44 -14.74 7.09 -7.91
C ASN A 44 -13.62 7.83 -7.17
N GLU A 45 -13.97 8.70 -6.24
CA GLU A 45 -13.07 9.58 -5.49
C GLU A 45 -12.06 8.79 -4.65
N LYS A 46 -12.45 7.57 -4.26
CA LYS A 46 -11.58 6.66 -3.50
C LYS A 46 -10.31 6.29 -4.25
N ILE A 47 -10.28 6.46 -5.58
CA ILE A 47 -9.07 6.21 -6.37
C ILE A 47 -7.93 7.17 -6.02
N LEU A 48 -8.23 8.35 -5.47
CA LEU A 48 -7.22 9.31 -5.04
C LEU A 48 -6.70 9.03 -3.63
N LEU A 49 -7.47 8.31 -2.80
CA LEU A 49 -7.11 8.05 -1.41
C LEU A 49 -5.81 7.26 -1.31
N ASN A 50 -4.90 7.75 -0.48
CA ASN A 50 -3.75 6.99 -0.05
C ASN A 50 -4.23 5.93 0.97
N PRO A 51 -4.06 4.63 0.70
CA PRO A 51 -4.40 3.62 1.69
C PRO A 51 -3.51 3.85 2.92
N LYS A 52 -4.13 3.81 4.11
CA LYS A 52 -3.36 3.79 5.36
C LYS A 52 -2.41 2.59 5.31
N LYS A 53 -1.16 2.81 5.71
CA LYS A 53 -0.22 1.71 5.87
C LYS A 53 -0.77 0.78 6.96
N PRO A 54 -0.68 -0.55 6.82
CA PRO A 54 -1.02 -1.44 7.90
C PRO A 54 -0.17 -1.12 9.13
N GLU A 55 -0.83 -0.97 10.26
CA GLU A 55 -0.23 -0.71 11.56
C GLU A 55 -0.45 -1.91 12.47
N VAL A 56 0.52 -2.21 13.31
CA VAL A 56 0.48 -3.31 14.27
C VAL A 56 1.04 -2.83 15.62
N LEU A 57 0.51 -3.39 16.71
CA LEU A 57 1.01 -3.12 18.05
C LEU A 57 2.31 -3.91 18.26
N VAL A 58 3.38 -3.20 18.59
CA VAL A 58 4.71 -3.76 18.88
C VAL A 58 5.28 -2.99 20.06
N ASN A 59 5.65 -3.71 21.13
CA ASN A 59 6.23 -3.12 22.34
C ASN A 59 5.39 -1.96 22.92
N GLY A 60 4.06 -2.10 22.90
CA GLY A 60 3.13 -1.07 23.36
C GLY A 60 2.96 0.14 22.42
N LYS A 61 3.59 0.15 21.24
CA LYS A 61 3.49 1.21 20.23
C LYS A 61 2.77 0.72 18.99
N VAL A 62 1.86 1.54 18.45
CA VAL A 62 1.26 1.29 17.14
C VAL A 62 2.25 1.74 16.08
N MET A 63 2.74 0.79 15.29
CA MET A 63 3.78 1.04 14.29
C MET A 63 3.44 0.43 12.94
N ASN A 64 3.84 1.09 11.86
CA ASN A 64 3.79 0.54 10.52
C ASN A 64 5.03 -0.30 10.20
N ILE A 65 4.98 -1.05 9.10
CA ILE A 65 6.09 -1.93 8.68
C ILE A 65 7.41 -1.18 8.49
N ASP A 66 7.38 0.09 8.06
CA ASP A 66 8.60 0.89 7.87
C ASP A 66 9.25 1.25 9.21
N GLU A 67 8.44 1.60 10.21
CA GLU A 67 8.91 1.89 11.57
C GLU A 67 9.50 0.65 12.22
N ILE A 68 8.79 -0.49 12.15
CA ILE A 68 9.26 -1.77 12.69
C ILE A 68 10.55 -2.21 12.00
N SER A 69 10.64 -2.02 10.68
CA SER A 69 11.83 -2.33 9.88
C SER A 69 13.05 -1.53 10.35
N LYS A 70 12.87 -0.23 10.60
CA LYS A 70 13.93 0.65 11.12
C LYS A 70 14.31 0.29 12.55
N GLU A 71 13.34 0.09 13.43
CA GLU A 71 13.57 -0.24 14.84
C GLU A 71 14.26 -1.60 15.02
N ALA A 72 13.82 -2.60 14.25
CA ALA A 72 14.38 -3.95 14.31
C ALA A 72 15.71 -4.11 13.53
N GLY A 73 16.11 -3.12 12.73
CA GLY A 73 17.22 -3.26 11.77
C GLY A 73 17.00 -4.37 10.74
N LYS A 74 15.76 -4.59 10.29
CA LYS A 74 15.37 -5.69 9.37
C LYS A 74 14.73 -5.15 8.11
N SER A 75 14.78 -5.93 7.04
CA SER A 75 14.07 -5.57 5.82
C SER A 75 12.54 -5.58 6.02
N ARG A 76 11.84 -4.69 5.32
CA ARG A 76 10.37 -4.66 5.26
C ARG A 76 9.77 -6.01 4.89
N SER A 77 10.42 -6.74 3.98
CA SER A 77 9.98 -8.06 3.53
C SER A 77 9.98 -9.08 4.68
N THR A 78 11.00 -9.05 5.54
CA THR A 78 11.06 -9.92 6.74
C THR A 78 9.93 -9.61 7.71
N ILE A 79 9.68 -8.32 8.00
CA ILE A 79 8.59 -7.91 8.89
C ILE A 79 7.23 -8.32 8.31
N TYR A 80 7.01 -8.06 7.02
CA TYR A 80 5.78 -8.43 6.32
C TYR A 80 5.53 -9.94 6.34
N TYR A 81 6.57 -10.75 6.08
CA TYR A 81 6.48 -12.21 6.18
C TYR A 81 6.06 -12.65 7.58
N ARG A 82 6.65 -12.04 8.63
CA ARG A 82 6.34 -12.39 10.01
C ARG A 82 4.89 -12.06 10.38
N ILE A 83 4.41 -10.87 10.00
CA ILE A 83 3.00 -10.47 10.20
C ILE A 83 2.06 -11.45 9.47
N LYS A 84 2.38 -11.82 8.22
CA LYS A 84 1.58 -12.77 7.44
C LYS A 84 1.52 -14.17 8.07
N LYS A 85 2.57 -14.56 8.82
CA LYS A 85 2.61 -15.81 9.59
C LYS A 85 1.90 -15.71 10.95
N GLY A 86 1.40 -14.53 11.33
CA GLY A 86 0.68 -14.31 12.58
C GLY A 86 1.58 -13.96 13.77
N TYR A 87 2.88 -13.74 13.55
CA TYR A 87 3.78 -13.28 14.61
C TYR A 87 3.42 -11.86 15.05
N LYS A 88 3.60 -11.57 16.34
CA LYS A 88 3.29 -10.30 16.98
C LYS A 88 4.44 -9.82 17.86
N GLU A 89 4.40 -8.55 18.23
CA GLU A 89 5.24 -7.95 19.28
C GLU A 89 6.73 -8.28 19.12
N ASP A 90 7.36 -8.83 20.16
CA ASP A 90 8.79 -9.11 20.24
C ASP A 90 9.29 -9.97 19.07
N VAL A 91 8.47 -10.88 18.58
CA VAL A 91 8.86 -11.80 17.49
C VAL A 91 9.02 -11.03 16.17
N LEU A 92 8.32 -9.90 16.00
CA LEU A 92 8.50 -9.04 14.84
C LEU A 92 9.87 -8.39 14.83
N VAL A 93 10.40 -8.03 16.00
CA VAL A 93 11.67 -7.31 16.13
C VAL A 93 12.86 -8.22 16.45
N SER A 94 12.63 -9.45 16.89
CA SER A 94 13.67 -10.38 17.34
C SER A 94 14.73 -10.68 16.25
N PRO A 95 16.04 -10.73 16.59
CA PRO A 95 17.07 -11.31 15.73
C PRO A 95 16.65 -12.71 15.25
N LYS A 96 17.14 -13.13 14.07
CA LYS A 96 16.74 -14.36 13.34
C LYS A 96 16.25 -15.46 14.30
N ILE A 97 15.04 -15.98 14.09
CA ILE A 97 14.70 -17.31 14.59
C ILE A 97 15.57 -18.23 13.74
N ASN A 98 16.74 -18.60 14.25
CA ASN A 98 17.40 -19.79 13.74
C ASN A 98 16.43 -20.92 14.11
N SER A 99 15.72 -21.44 13.12
CA SER A 99 15.05 -22.71 13.24
C SER A 99 16.17 -23.76 13.31
N ASP A 100 16.47 -24.21 14.52
CA ASP A 100 17.16 -25.49 14.77
C ASP A 100 16.34 -26.65 14.18
#